data_AF-Q2TUP1-F1
#
_entry.id   AF-Q2TUP1-F1
#
_cell.length_a   1.000
_cell.length_b   1.000
_cell.length_c   1.000
_cell.angle_alpha   90.00
_cell.angle_beta   90.00
_cell.angle_gamma   90.00
#
_symmetry.space_group_name_H-M   'P 1'
#
loop_
_entity.id
_entity.type
_entity.pdbx_description
1 polymer ?
#
loop_
_entity_poly.entity_id
_entity_poly.type
_entity_poly.pdbx_seq_one_letter_code
_entity_poly.pdbx_strand_id
1 'polypeptide(L)'
;MNVHFPQDEISRAEAYNIVNANEQYIVPTSGDPIRGLIQDHVVSATLLTKRDTFLTKDDYQHLVYSACVSTTPPVFQRAKSCPKIGIVKDDYSFLSLPPAIWKPQPLWTGKQVITTVLNYVTKGHPPFTMKKAGKVPGDYWGKSSGELKAVIQNNELICGVIDKAQFGKYGLVHTVQELYGAGTAGHLLSVFSRLFTGYLQMHGFTCGVADLLLVPQAEDDREKKLEKSETLGDSVHSQFIGADGDQREFEGMEEDIEKHLRSKGEVASSRLDRLMSSALNRLTSDVNNGLFPKGLLKPFPSNCLSLMTMTGAKGGLVNFTQISSLLGQQELEGKRVPRMVSGKTLPCFPPWDSRARAGGFIGDRFLTGLRPQEYYFHCMAGRDGLVDTAIKTSRSGYLQRCLIKNLECLKVHYDYTVRDSDGSVIQFTYGEDGLDVMKTSCLTEFKVLAANRELVSQKLGESKFMETNCQYSNYSNKERPLNGYMEELPEAFENKLQTFFNGLSKQKRKSLKLRKQSRFLNLMRLKYISSLAQPGESVGVIAGQSIGEPS
;
A
#
# COMPACT_ATOMS: atom_id res chain seq x y z
N MET A 1 14.79 -12.62 17.70
CA MET A 1 15.75 -11.96 16.79
C MET A 1 17.13 -12.18 17.34
N ASN A 2 18.09 -12.56 16.50
CA ASN A 2 19.49 -12.66 16.91
C ASN A 2 20.13 -11.27 16.79
N VAL A 3 21.00 -10.93 17.73
CA VAL A 3 21.78 -9.69 17.69
C VAL A 3 23.23 -10.07 17.41
N HIS A 4 23.71 -9.69 16.24
CA HIS A 4 25.10 -9.88 15.84
C HIS A 4 25.86 -8.57 16.03
N PHE A 5 27.03 -8.61 16.67
CA PHE A 5 27.83 -7.43 16.98
C PHE A 5 29.15 -7.45 16.22
N PRO A 6 29.29 -6.66 15.12
CA PRO A 6 30.53 -6.55 14.35
C PRO A 6 31.72 -6.12 15.21
N GLN A 7 32.89 -6.75 15.03
CA GLN A 7 34.08 -6.51 15.86
C GLN A 7 35.12 -5.59 15.20
N ASP A 8 34.99 -5.36 13.90
CA ASP A 8 35.95 -4.72 13.02
C ASP A 8 35.33 -3.51 12.31
N GLU A 9 36.13 -2.49 12.02
CA GLU A 9 35.65 -1.22 11.42
C GLU A 9 35.07 -1.41 10.01
N ILE A 10 35.57 -2.39 9.25
CA ILE A 10 35.07 -2.71 7.91
C ILE A 10 33.63 -3.20 8.02
N SER A 11 33.39 -4.24 8.83
CA SER A 11 32.04 -4.75 9.06
C SER A 11 31.12 -3.68 9.68
N ARG A 12 31.64 -2.79 10.53
CA ARG A 12 30.87 -1.64 11.04
C ARG A 12 30.46 -0.70 9.90
N ALA A 13 31.36 -0.37 8.98
CA ALA A 13 31.07 0.49 7.84
C ALA A 13 30.02 -0.12 6.90
N GLU A 14 30.10 -1.43 6.63
CA GLU A 14 29.08 -2.15 5.85
C GLU A 14 27.72 -2.15 6.54
N ALA A 15 27.69 -2.40 7.86
CA ALA A 15 26.46 -2.38 8.64
C ALA A 15 25.79 -0.99 8.65
N TYR A 16 26.56 0.10 8.77
CA TYR A 16 26.02 1.45 8.83
C TYR A 16 25.57 1.99 7.46
N ASN A 17 26.21 1.58 6.37
CA ASN A 17 26.00 2.19 5.05
C ASN A 17 25.30 1.29 4.03
N ILE A 18 25.35 -0.03 4.18
CA ILE A 18 24.77 -0.99 3.21
C ILE A 18 23.55 -1.70 3.84
N VAL A 19 23.77 -2.38 4.97
CA VAL A 19 22.73 -3.23 5.62
C VAL A 19 21.78 -2.41 6.51
N ASN A 20 22.04 -1.11 6.65
CA ASN A 20 21.23 -0.19 7.45
C ASN A 20 19.76 -0.21 7.00
N ALA A 21 18.86 -0.33 7.98
CA ALA A 21 17.41 -0.34 7.75
C ALA A 21 16.89 0.88 6.95
N ASN A 22 17.56 2.04 7.02
CA ASN A 22 17.17 3.21 6.22
C ASN A 22 17.39 2.98 4.72
N GLU A 23 18.51 2.35 4.35
CA GLU A 23 18.79 2.00 2.94
C GLU A 23 17.89 0.84 2.45
N GLN A 24 17.47 -0.04 3.37
CA GLN A 24 16.50 -1.11 3.11
C GLN A 24 15.03 -0.62 3.19
N TYR A 25 14.74 0.53 2.57
CA TYR A 25 13.37 1.10 2.54
C TYR A 25 12.48 0.43 1.48
N ILE A 26 13.09 0.00 0.37
CA ILE A 26 12.43 -0.56 -0.81
C ILE A 26 12.76 -2.06 -0.89
N VAL A 27 11.84 -2.88 -1.39
CA VAL A 27 12.08 -4.30 -1.67
C VAL A 27 12.65 -4.49 -3.09
N PRO A 28 13.67 -5.35 -3.28
CA PRO A 28 14.26 -5.53 -4.61
C PRO A 28 13.35 -6.32 -5.56
N THR A 29 12.33 -6.99 -5.04
CA THR A 29 11.39 -7.82 -5.82
C THR A 29 10.50 -6.99 -6.74
N SER A 30 9.99 -5.85 -6.25
CA SER A 30 9.02 -5.03 -6.99
C SER A 30 9.33 -3.53 -6.99
N GLY A 31 10.38 -3.11 -6.25
CA GLY A 31 10.67 -1.69 -6.05
C GLY A 31 9.65 -0.99 -5.14
N ASP A 32 8.86 -1.73 -4.37
CA ASP A 32 7.85 -1.17 -3.46
C ASP A 32 8.43 -0.86 -2.07
N PRO A 33 7.93 0.20 -1.40
CA PRO A 33 8.36 0.52 -0.05
C PRO A 33 7.83 -0.51 0.96
N ILE A 34 8.71 -1.03 1.81
CA ILE A 34 8.36 -1.99 2.87
C ILE A 34 8.25 -1.35 4.27
N ARG A 35 8.93 -0.22 4.48
CA ARG A 35 8.90 0.49 5.75
C ARG A 35 7.80 1.56 5.74
N GLY A 36 6.92 1.49 6.74
CA GLY A 36 5.85 2.46 6.92
C GLY A 36 5.25 2.36 8.31
N LEU A 37 4.42 3.33 8.66
CA LEU A 37 3.66 3.28 9.91
C LEU A 37 2.43 2.39 9.76
N ILE A 38 2.01 1.75 10.85
CA ILE A 38 0.95 0.74 10.86
C ILE A 38 -0.10 1.04 11.92
N GLN A 39 -1.28 0.41 11.80
CA GLN A 39 -2.32 0.37 12.84
C GLN A 39 -2.66 1.76 13.40
N ASP A 40 -2.45 1.96 14.70
CA ASP A 40 -2.80 3.16 15.47
C ASP A 40 -2.24 4.44 14.86
N HIS A 41 -1.03 4.39 14.29
CA HIS A 41 -0.43 5.55 13.64
C HIS A 41 -1.19 5.97 12.39
N VAL A 42 -1.74 5.02 11.63
CA VAL A 42 -2.56 5.32 10.45
C VAL A 42 -3.88 5.96 10.87
N VAL A 43 -4.52 5.44 11.91
CA VAL A 43 -5.75 5.99 12.48
C VAL A 43 -5.50 7.40 13.00
N SER A 44 -4.47 7.58 13.82
CA SER A 44 -4.07 8.87 14.37
C SER A 44 -3.70 9.86 13.28
N ALA A 45 -3.02 9.44 12.20
CA ALA A 45 -2.71 10.30 11.08
C ALA A 45 -3.98 10.83 10.40
N THR A 46 -4.96 9.95 10.17
CA THR A 46 -6.25 10.35 9.59
C THR A 46 -7.03 11.26 10.53
N LEU A 47 -7.09 10.95 11.83
CA LEU A 47 -7.76 11.78 12.84
C LEU A 47 -7.10 13.13 13.04
N LEU A 48 -5.78 13.22 12.98
CA LEU A 48 -5.07 14.49 13.06
C LEU A 48 -5.29 15.32 11.79
N THR A 49 -5.26 14.69 10.62
CA THR A 49 -5.29 15.41 9.33
C THR A 49 -6.69 15.63 8.76
N LYS A 50 -7.76 15.10 9.35
CA LYS A 50 -9.13 15.43 8.92
C LYS A 50 -9.42 16.93 9.08
N ARG A 51 -10.37 17.44 8.29
CA ARG A 51 -10.73 18.87 8.26
C ARG A 51 -11.19 19.43 9.60
N ASP A 52 -11.90 18.63 10.38
CA ASP A 52 -12.56 19.06 11.62
C ASP A 52 -11.60 19.12 12.83
N THR A 53 -10.32 18.83 12.64
CA THR A 53 -9.34 18.84 13.72
C THR A 53 -8.72 20.22 13.88
N PHE A 54 -9.15 20.91 14.93
CA PHE A 54 -8.58 22.18 15.38
C PHE A 54 -7.86 22.00 16.71
N LEU A 55 -6.72 22.68 16.84
CA LEU A 55 -5.81 22.60 17.97
C LEU A 55 -5.61 24.00 18.54
N THR A 56 -5.54 24.08 19.87
CA THR A 56 -5.13 25.31 20.55
C THR A 56 -3.64 25.56 20.32
N LYS A 57 -3.17 26.76 20.68
CA LYS A 57 -1.74 27.09 20.59
C LYS A 57 -0.90 26.09 21.39
N ASP A 58 -1.35 25.74 22.59
CA ASP A 58 -0.61 24.87 23.51
C ASP A 58 -0.55 23.44 22.97
N ASP A 59 -1.67 22.90 22.46
CA ASP A 59 -1.71 21.58 21.83
C ASP A 59 -0.79 21.51 20.60
N TYR A 60 -0.86 22.53 19.73
CA TYR A 60 -0.01 22.62 18.54
C TYR A 60 1.48 22.63 18.91
N GLN A 61 1.87 23.48 19.86
CA GLN A 61 3.26 23.58 20.30
C GLN A 61 3.72 22.29 20.99
N HIS A 62 2.88 21.68 21.83
CA HIS A 62 3.18 20.43 22.51
C HIS A 62 3.41 19.29 21.52
N LEU A 63 2.52 19.12 20.54
CA LEU A 63 2.64 18.06 19.53
C LEU A 63 3.88 18.23 18.65
N VAL A 64 4.15 19.45 18.17
CA VAL A 64 5.34 19.74 17.36
C VAL A 64 6.61 19.49 18.17
N TYR A 65 6.66 19.96 19.41
CA TYR A 65 7.82 19.76 20.29
C TYR A 65 8.07 18.27 20.57
N SER A 66 7.02 17.52 20.95
CA SER A 66 7.08 16.08 21.21
C SER A 66 7.53 15.27 19.99
N ALA A 67 7.10 15.67 18.80
CA ALA A 67 7.46 15.01 17.56
C ALA A 67 8.90 15.31 17.11
N CYS A 68 9.29 16.59 17.09
CA CYS A 68 10.51 17.06 16.43
C CYS A 68 11.75 17.05 17.31
N VAL A 69 11.61 17.26 18.63
CA VAL A 69 12.79 17.35 19.51
C VAL A 69 13.43 15.99 19.66
N SER A 70 14.63 15.88 19.09
CA SER A 70 15.44 14.67 19.19
C SER A 70 15.90 14.49 20.63
N THR A 71 15.76 13.28 21.17
CA THR A 71 16.28 12.88 22.48
C THR A 71 17.80 12.79 22.51
N THR A 72 18.51 13.26 21.47
CA THR A 72 19.96 13.40 21.52
C THR A 72 20.31 14.41 22.60
N PRO A 73 21.07 14.02 23.65
CA PRO A 73 21.46 14.95 24.68
C PRO A 73 22.25 16.10 24.03
N PRO A 74 22.03 17.36 24.47
CA PRO A 74 22.85 18.46 24.00
C PRO A 74 24.32 18.10 24.23
N VAL A 75 25.15 18.32 23.22
CA VAL A 75 26.59 18.08 23.34
C VAL A 75 27.12 19.08 24.36
N PHE A 76 27.27 18.65 25.61
CA PHE A 76 27.92 19.44 26.65
C PHE A 76 29.41 19.50 26.36
N GLN A 77 29.88 20.56 25.72
CA GLN A 77 31.32 20.85 25.69
C GLN A 77 31.76 21.23 27.10
N ARG A 78 32.68 20.44 27.68
CA ARG A 78 33.40 20.81 28.90
C ARG A 78 34.37 21.95 28.56
N ALA A 79 33.94 23.20 28.73
CA ALA A 79 34.87 24.30 28.88
C ALA A 79 35.54 24.18 30.27
N LYS A 80 36.88 24.14 30.32
CA LYS A 80 37.68 23.87 31.52
C LYS A 80 37.52 24.90 32.67
N SER A 81 36.68 25.92 32.56
CA SER A 81 36.58 26.98 33.57
C SER A 81 35.23 27.72 33.64
N CYS A 82 34.13 27.18 33.11
CA CYS A 82 32.81 27.83 33.15
C CYS A 82 31.68 26.85 33.53
N PRO A 83 30.54 27.34 34.08
CA PRO A 83 29.39 26.49 34.38
C PRO A 83 28.98 25.71 33.12
N LYS A 84 28.44 24.49 33.28
CA LYS A 84 28.05 23.60 32.18
C LYS A 84 26.99 24.25 31.29
N ILE A 85 27.41 25.06 30.32
CA ILE A 85 26.54 25.64 29.30
C ILE A 85 26.31 24.56 28.24
N GLY A 86 25.10 24.02 28.17
CA GLY A 86 24.69 23.17 27.05
C GLY A 86 24.45 24.05 25.83
N ILE A 87 25.28 23.90 24.80
CA ILE A 87 25.06 24.58 23.52
C ILE A 87 23.99 23.79 22.77
N VAL A 88 22.77 24.33 22.71
CA VAL A 88 21.75 23.86 21.77
C VAL A 88 22.11 24.47 20.42
N LYS A 89 22.47 23.64 19.43
CA LYS A 89 22.72 24.13 18.06
C LYS A 89 21.45 24.81 17.52
N ASP A 90 21.60 25.91 16.79
CA ASP A 90 20.48 26.63 16.13
C ASP A 90 19.67 25.74 15.16
N ASP A 91 20.22 24.59 14.76
CA ASP A 91 19.53 23.56 13.98
C ASP A 91 18.20 23.11 14.62
N TYR A 92 18.06 23.22 15.95
CA TYR A 92 16.87 22.80 16.70
C TYR A 92 15.75 23.86 16.81
N SER A 93 15.94 25.07 16.27
CA SER A 93 14.88 26.07 16.23
C SER A 93 13.80 25.67 15.20
N PHE A 94 12.55 25.54 15.65
CA PHE A 94 11.39 25.33 14.78
C PHE A 94 10.61 26.62 14.58
N LEU A 95 10.25 26.91 13.33
CA LEU A 95 9.40 28.04 12.96
C LEU A 95 7.94 27.62 13.08
N SER A 96 7.24 28.16 14.08
CA SER A 96 5.80 27.98 14.20
C SER A 96 5.07 28.69 13.06
N LEU A 97 4.04 28.05 12.52
CA LEU A 97 3.16 28.65 11.54
C LEU A 97 2.14 29.59 12.20
N PRO A 98 1.65 30.62 11.50
CA PRO A 98 0.51 31.41 11.99
C PRO A 98 -0.76 30.53 12.08
N PRO A 99 -1.71 30.87 12.98
CA PRO A 99 -2.95 30.12 13.10
C PRO A 99 -3.79 30.24 11.82
N ALA A 100 -4.53 29.16 11.51
CA ALA A 100 -5.46 29.16 10.38
C ALA A 100 -6.70 30.02 10.67
N ILE A 101 -7.15 30.05 11.92
CA ILE A 101 -8.29 30.86 12.39
C ILE A 101 -7.76 31.86 13.41
N TRP A 102 -8.00 33.16 13.19
CA TRP A 102 -7.55 34.22 14.09
C TRP A 102 -8.59 34.65 15.12
N LYS A 103 -9.87 34.63 14.75
CA LYS A 103 -11.01 35.00 15.60
C LYS A 103 -12.08 33.89 15.52
N PRO A 104 -12.81 33.58 16.61
CA PRO A 104 -12.78 34.23 17.93
C PRO A 104 -11.55 33.87 18.79
N GLN A 105 -10.89 32.75 18.51
CA GLN A 105 -9.68 32.29 19.17
C GLN A 105 -8.65 31.87 18.12
N PRO A 106 -7.33 32.06 18.35
CA PRO A 106 -6.30 31.52 17.48
C PRO A 106 -6.30 29.98 17.52
N LEU A 107 -6.61 29.35 16.38
CA LEU A 107 -6.64 27.90 16.22
C LEU A 107 -5.78 27.46 15.03
N TRP A 108 -5.10 26.33 15.22
CA TRP A 108 -4.31 25.65 14.21
C TRP A 108 -5.03 24.40 13.72
N THR A 109 -4.80 24.00 12.48
CA THR A 109 -5.31 22.72 11.97
C THR A 109 -4.27 21.62 12.16
N GLY A 110 -4.69 20.36 12.24
CA GLY A 110 -3.74 19.26 12.28
C GLY A 110 -2.90 19.13 11.00
N LYS A 111 -3.39 19.63 9.86
CA LYS A 111 -2.58 19.74 8.62
C LYS A 111 -1.43 20.74 8.75
N GLN A 112 -1.59 21.82 9.53
CA GLN A 112 -0.50 22.75 9.83
C GLN A 112 0.59 22.10 10.72
N VAL A 113 0.23 21.18 11.61
CA VAL A 113 1.22 20.39 12.37
C VAL A 113 2.10 19.58 11.42
N ILE A 114 1.51 18.87 10.46
CA ILE A 114 2.26 18.13 9.44
C ILE A 114 3.16 19.05 8.62
N THR A 115 2.65 20.21 8.20
CA THR A 115 3.44 21.21 7.45
C THR A 115 4.66 21.67 8.25
N THR A 116 4.49 21.92 9.55
CA THR A 116 5.57 22.32 10.45
C THR A 116 6.62 21.21 10.57
N VAL A 117 6.17 19.95 10.72
CA VAL A 117 7.05 18.78 10.76
C VAL A 117 7.82 18.61 9.45
N LEU A 118 7.17 18.77 8.29
CA LEU A 118 7.84 18.68 6.99
C LEU A 118 8.90 19.76 6.83
N ASN A 119 8.60 21.01 7.24
CA ASN A 119 9.57 22.11 7.23
C ASN A 119 10.76 21.85 8.16
N TYR A 120 10.53 21.21 9.31
CA TYR A 120 11.59 20.81 10.23
C TYR A 120 12.49 19.72 9.62
N VAL A 121 11.89 18.64 9.10
CA VAL A 121 12.62 17.49 8.55
C VAL A 121 13.40 17.85 7.27
N THR A 122 12.88 18.78 6.46
CA THR A 122 13.50 19.21 5.20
C THR A 122 14.30 20.50 5.32
N LYS A 123 14.60 20.95 6.54
CA LYS A 123 15.37 22.18 6.80
C LYS A 123 16.71 22.14 6.06
N GLY A 124 17.04 23.24 5.37
CA GLY A 124 18.27 23.34 4.55
C GLY A 124 18.11 22.89 3.09
N HIS A 125 16.94 22.35 2.72
CA HIS A 125 16.62 21.98 1.34
C HIS A 125 15.38 22.74 0.82
N PRO A 126 15.24 22.92 -0.51
CA PRO A 126 14.02 23.47 -1.10
C PRO A 126 12.79 22.62 -0.74
N PRO A 127 11.60 23.20 -0.63
CA PRO A 127 10.40 22.46 -0.29
C PRO A 127 9.92 21.59 -1.47
N PHE A 128 9.16 20.53 -1.19
CA PHE A 128 8.64 19.62 -2.21
C PHE A 128 7.13 19.74 -2.43
N THR A 129 6.68 19.24 -3.57
CA THR A 129 5.28 19.20 -4.01
C THR A 129 4.91 17.79 -4.46
N MET A 130 3.79 17.27 -3.98
CA MET A 130 3.26 15.96 -4.40
C MET A 130 1.74 15.91 -4.39
N LYS A 131 1.17 14.97 -5.15
CA LYS A 131 -0.26 14.71 -5.20
C LYS A 131 -0.51 13.21 -5.24
N LYS A 132 -1.21 12.67 -4.24
CA LYS A 132 -1.53 11.24 -4.16
C LYS A 132 -2.95 11.05 -3.64
N ALA A 133 -3.71 10.15 -4.25
CA ALA A 133 -5.03 9.77 -3.76
C ALA A 133 -4.91 8.97 -2.45
N GLY A 134 -5.81 9.23 -1.51
CA GLY A 134 -5.99 8.39 -0.33
C GLY A 134 -6.62 7.05 -0.68
N LYS A 135 -6.61 6.15 0.30
CA LYS A 135 -7.30 4.86 0.31
C LYS A 135 -8.81 5.02 0.54
N VAL A 136 -9.22 6.00 1.33
CA VAL A 136 -10.64 6.19 1.70
C VAL A 136 -11.45 6.71 0.49
N PRO A 137 -12.54 6.03 0.07
CA PRO A 137 -13.37 6.48 -1.05
C PRO A 137 -14.09 7.81 -0.76
N GLY A 138 -14.44 8.53 -1.82
CA GLY A 138 -15.06 9.86 -1.71
C GLY A 138 -16.43 9.87 -1.05
N ASP A 139 -17.16 8.76 -1.17
CA ASP A 139 -18.50 8.63 -0.58
C ASP A 139 -18.48 8.67 0.95
N TYR A 140 -17.36 8.31 1.58
CA TYR A 140 -17.20 8.35 3.04
C TYR A 140 -16.98 9.78 3.56
N TRP A 141 -16.28 10.62 2.79
CA TRP A 141 -16.03 12.03 3.17
C TRP A 141 -17.12 12.98 2.68
N GLY A 142 -17.93 12.56 1.70
CA GLY A 142 -18.92 13.39 1.01
C GLY A 142 -18.37 14.06 -0.25
N LYS A 143 -19.28 14.35 -1.20
CA LYS A 143 -18.98 14.76 -2.59
C LYS A 143 -18.13 16.04 -2.73
N SER A 144 -18.08 16.90 -1.71
CA SER A 144 -17.39 18.20 -1.74
C SER A 144 -16.28 18.35 -0.70
N SER A 145 -15.84 17.26 -0.07
CA SER A 145 -14.90 17.30 1.05
C SER A 145 -13.49 17.77 0.68
N GLY A 146 -13.02 17.47 -0.53
CA GLY A 146 -11.62 17.71 -0.92
C GLY A 146 -10.60 16.82 -0.21
N GLU A 147 -11.04 15.88 0.64
CA GLU A 147 -10.17 15.01 1.46
C GLU A 147 -9.67 13.76 0.70
N LEU A 148 -10.14 13.57 -0.54
CA LEU A 148 -9.84 12.43 -1.41
C LEU A 148 -8.37 12.31 -1.82
N LYS A 149 -7.69 13.44 -1.97
CA LYS A 149 -6.32 13.51 -2.50
C LYS A 149 -5.47 14.34 -1.56
N ALA A 150 -4.43 13.72 -1.01
CA ALA A 150 -3.36 14.41 -0.32
C ALA A 150 -2.59 15.26 -1.33
N VAL A 151 -2.64 16.58 -1.14
CA VAL A 151 -1.89 17.55 -1.93
C VAL A 151 -0.97 18.29 -0.99
N ILE A 152 0.33 18.09 -1.19
CA ILE A 152 1.37 18.85 -0.54
C ILE A 152 1.96 19.77 -1.58
N GLN A 153 2.01 21.06 -1.30
CA GLN A 153 2.59 22.05 -2.19
C GLN A 153 3.55 22.91 -1.39
N ASN A 154 4.81 22.93 -1.81
CA ASN A 154 5.89 23.62 -1.09
C ASN A 154 5.89 23.27 0.41
N ASN A 155 5.92 21.98 0.75
CA ASN A 155 5.82 21.42 2.11
C ASN A 155 4.51 21.66 2.87
N GLU A 156 3.56 22.43 2.32
CA GLU A 156 2.27 22.67 2.95
C GLU A 156 1.25 21.60 2.57
N LEU A 157 0.68 20.92 3.57
CA LEU A 157 -0.43 20.00 3.38
C LEU A 157 -1.73 20.78 3.21
N ILE A 158 -2.10 21.06 1.96
CA ILE A 158 -3.25 21.91 1.62
C ILE A 158 -4.57 21.14 1.75
N CYS A 159 -4.64 19.94 1.19
CA CYS A 159 -5.86 19.12 1.22
C CYS A 159 -5.55 17.63 1.33
N GLY A 160 -6.55 16.86 1.76
CA GLY A 160 -6.44 15.42 1.91
C GLY A 160 -5.99 14.97 3.30
N VAL A 161 -6.40 13.76 3.66
CA VAL A 161 -5.95 13.07 4.86
C VAL A 161 -4.72 12.21 4.59
N ILE A 162 -3.93 11.99 5.64
CA ILE A 162 -2.85 11.00 5.64
C ILE A 162 -3.43 9.67 6.12
N ASP A 163 -3.50 8.71 5.21
CA ASP A 163 -3.89 7.32 5.47
C ASP A 163 -2.78 6.35 5.02
N LYS A 164 -3.05 5.04 5.03
CA LYS A 164 -2.06 4.02 4.65
C LYS A 164 -1.46 4.23 3.26
N ALA A 165 -2.19 4.86 2.33
CA ALA A 165 -1.67 5.10 0.98
C ALA A 165 -0.48 6.06 0.98
N GLN A 166 -0.40 6.97 1.95
CA GLN A 166 0.71 7.93 2.06
C GLN A 166 2.00 7.30 2.62
N PHE A 167 1.91 6.13 3.26
CA PHE A 167 3.06 5.34 3.68
C PHE A 167 3.47 4.28 2.65
N GLY A 168 2.70 4.12 1.56
CA GLY A 168 2.94 3.12 0.51
C GLY A 168 3.61 3.68 -0.76
N LYS A 169 3.48 2.93 -1.87
CA LYS A 169 4.08 3.29 -3.17
C LYS A 169 3.58 4.65 -3.68
N TYR A 170 4.52 5.53 -4.02
CA TYR A 170 4.26 6.93 -4.42
C TYR A 170 3.55 7.78 -3.36
N GLY A 171 3.59 7.34 -2.10
CA GLY A 171 3.09 8.10 -0.96
C GLY A 171 4.05 9.21 -0.53
N LEU A 172 3.68 9.89 0.55
CA LEU A 172 4.46 10.93 1.20
C LEU A 172 5.88 10.48 1.55
N VAL A 173 6.01 9.39 2.31
CA VAL A 173 7.32 8.96 2.81
C VAL A 173 8.22 8.47 1.67
N HIS A 174 7.66 7.77 0.69
CA HIS A 174 8.41 7.34 -0.49
C HIS A 174 8.86 8.54 -1.33
N THR A 175 8.02 9.56 -1.51
CA THR A 175 8.44 10.79 -2.21
C THR A 175 9.57 11.50 -1.47
N VAL A 176 9.55 11.52 -0.14
CA VAL A 176 10.64 12.08 0.67
C VAL A 176 11.92 11.25 0.54
N GLN A 177 11.82 9.92 0.52
CA GLN A 177 12.96 9.03 0.29
C GLN A 177 13.60 9.30 -1.09
N GLU A 178 12.78 9.46 -2.12
CA GLU A 178 13.27 9.72 -3.48
C GLU A 178 13.92 11.11 -3.60
N LEU A 179 13.36 12.14 -2.97
CA LEU A 179 13.83 13.52 -3.13
C LEU A 179 14.97 13.89 -2.16
N TYR A 180 14.90 13.44 -0.91
CA TYR A 180 15.83 13.82 0.18
C TYR A 180 16.70 12.66 0.68
N GLY A 181 16.48 11.44 0.20
CA GLY A 181 17.25 10.25 0.58
C GLY A 181 16.66 9.42 1.71
N ALA A 182 17.20 8.21 1.86
CA ALA A 182 16.78 7.20 2.82
C ALA A 182 16.85 7.67 4.29
N GLY A 183 17.94 8.35 4.67
CA GLY A 183 18.10 8.88 6.03
C GLY A 183 17.00 9.86 6.45
N THR A 184 16.64 10.79 5.57
CA THR A 184 15.58 11.78 5.81
C THR A 184 14.21 11.11 5.92
N ALA A 185 13.93 10.10 5.11
CA ALA A 185 12.69 9.33 5.20
C ALA A 185 12.59 8.52 6.51
N GLY A 186 13.70 7.90 6.94
CA GLY A 186 13.77 7.21 8.24
C GLY A 186 13.57 8.18 9.43
N HIS A 187 14.13 9.38 9.34
CA HIS A 187 13.90 10.44 10.33
C HIS A 187 12.43 10.88 10.34
N LEU A 188 11.82 11.09 9.16
CA LEU A 188 10.41 11.45 9.03
C LEU A 188 9.50 10.39 9.66
N LEU A 189 9.73 9.10 9.39
CA LEU A 189 8.97 8.00 10.01
C LEU A 189 9.08 8.03 11.54
N SER A 190 10.26 8.33 12.07
CA SER A 190 10.48 8.42 13.51
C SER A 190 9.73 9.60 14.14
N VAL A 191 9.76 10.77 13.48
CA VAL A 191 9.03 11.97 13.91
C VAL A 191 7.52 11.73 13.85
N PHE A 192 7.01 11.14 12.77
CA PHE A 192 5.61 10.79 12.64
C PHE A 192 5.16 9.75 13.66
N SER A 193 5.98 8.74 13.97
CA SER A 193 5.67 7.76 15.03
C SER A 193 5.45 8.46 16.38
N ARG A 194 6.34 9.37 16.77
CA ARG A 194 6.17 10.16 18.00
C ARG A 194 4.96 11.08 17.95
N LEU A 195 4.77 11.80 16.84
CA LEU A 195 3.65 12.72 16.65
C LEU A 195 2.31 12.02 16.82
N PHE A 196 2.12 10.92 16.10
CA PHE A 196 0.85 10.19 16.11
C PHE A 196 0.64 9.47 17.44
N THR A 197 1.69 8.97 18.08
CA THR A 197 1.60 8.42 19.44
C THR A 197 1.17 9.50 20.44
N GLY A 198 1.80 10.68 20.42
CA GLY A 198 1.46 11.79 21.30
C GLY A 198 0.04 12.31 21.07
N TYR A 199 -0.38 12.44 19.81
CA TYR A 199 -1.75 12.85 19.49
C TYR A 199 -2.78 11.82 19.96
N LEU A 200 -2.51 10.53 19.79
CA LEU A 200 -3.42 9.48 20.23
C LEU A 200 -3.54 9.42 21.76
N GLN A 201 -2.47 9.73 22.50
CA GLN A 201 -2.51 9.86 23.96
C GLN A 201 -3.42 11.00 24.42
N MET A 202 -3.47 12.11 23.67
CA MET A 202 -4.35 13.25 23.96
C MET A 202 -5.82 12.99 23.58
N HIS A 203 -6.04 12.42 22.40
CA HIS A 203 -7.38 12.25 21.83
C HIS A 203 -8.07 10.95 22.29
N GLY A 204 -7.32 9.86 22.47
CA GLY A 204 -7.84 8.51 22.65
C GLY A 204 -8.44 7.90 21.38
N PHE A 205 -8.55 6.57 21.35
CA PHE A 205 -9.24 5.84 20.29
C PHE A 205 -9.81 4.53 20.85
N THR A 206 -11.05 4.20 20.50
CA THR A 206 -11.73 3.00 21.00
C THR A 206 -12.74 2.48 19.99
N CYS A 207 -13.02 1.19 20.02
CA CYS A 207 -14.03 0.54 19.17
C CYS A 207 -15.01 -0.20 20.08
N GLY A 208 -16.30 0.10 19.95
CA GLY A 208 -17.36 -0.51 20.76
C GLY A 208 -18.43 -1.20 19.91
N VAL A 209 -19.39 -1.85 20.57
CA VAL A 209 -20.50 -2.56 19.89
C VAL A 209 -21.34 -1.61 19.04
N ALA A 210 -21.51 -0.35 19.48
CA ALA A 210 -22.25 0.66 18.72
C ALA A 210 -21.64 0.98 17.34
N ASP A 211 -20.36 0.67 17.12
CA ASP A 211 -19.71 0.82 15.81
C ASP A 211 -20.08 -0.31 14.83
N LEU A 212 -20.68 -1.39 15.33
CA LEU A 212 -21.09 -2.57 14.57
C LEU A 212 -22.56 -2.52 14.13
N LEU A 213 -23.37 -1.71 14.83
CA LEU A 213 -24.82 -1.69 14.67
C LEU A 213 -25.26 -0.97 13.39
N LEU A 214 -26.38 -1.46 12.84
CA LEU A 214 -27.07 -0.87 11.70
C LEU A 214 -28.26 -0.03 12.14
N VAL A 215 -28.69 0.89 11.28
CA VAL A 215 -29.96 1.61 11.42
C VAL A 215 -31.11 0.62 11.17
N PRO A 216 -32.23 0.67 11.92
CA PRO A 216 -33.34 -0.29 11.75
C PRO A 216 -33.83 -0.43 10.30
N GLN A 217 -33.99 0.68 9.58
CA GLN A 217 -34.37 0.66 8.17
C GLN A 217 -33.39 -0.14 7.29
N ALA A 218 -32.08 -0.01 7.57
CA ALA A 218 -31.05 -0.71 6.82
C ALA A 218 -31.00 -2.21 7.18
N GLU A 219 -31.40 -2.57 8.40
CA GLU A 219 -31.58 -3.96 8.84
C GLU A 219 -32.76 -4.60 8.10
N ASP A 220 -33.92 -3.93 8.05
CA ASP A 220 -35.10 -4.41 7.32
C ASP A 220 -34.79 -4.60 5.82
N ASP A 221 -34.07 -3.66 5.21
CA ASP A 221 -33.64 -3.74 3.82
C ASP A 221 -32.65 -4.90 3.58
N ARG A 222 -31.80 -5.20 4.56
CA ARG A 222 -30.87 -6.34 4.53
C ARG A 222 -31.65 -7.66 4.54
N GLU A 223 -32.60 -7.82 5.45
CA GLU A 223 -33.43 -9.03 5.59
C GLU A 223 -34.25 -9.29 4.31
N LYS A 224 -34.96 -8.28 3.80
CA LYS A 224 -35.73 -8.38 2.55
C LYS A 224 -34.89 -8.78 1.34
N LYS A 225 -33.64 -8.32 1.28
CA LYS A 225 -32.73 -8.73 0.21
C LYS A 225 -32.25 -10.17 0.38
N LEU A 226 -32.00 -10.60 1.62
CA LEU A 226 -31.53 -11.95 1.92
C LEU A 226 -32.60 -13.02 1.69
N GLU A 227 -33.89 -12.71 1.84
CA GLU A 227 -35.00 -13.62 1.47
C GLU A 227 -34.90 -14.11 0.02
N LYS A 228 -34.36 -13.28 -0.88
CA LYS A 228 -34.14 -13.68 -2.29
C LYS A 228 -33.18 -14.86 -2.44
N SER A 229 -32.31 -15.12 -1.47
CA SER A 229 -31.37 -16.25 -1.51
C SER A 229 -32.07 -17.61 -1.54
N GLU A 230 -33.28 -17.72 -0.99
CA GLU A 230 -34.05 -18.96 -0.99
C GLU A 230 -34.51 -19.29 -2.42
N THR A 231 -35.15 -18.32 -3.09
CA THR A 231 -35.62 -18.47 -4.48
C THR A 231 -34.49 -18.62 -5.51
N LEU A 232 -33.31 -18.03 -5.22
CA LEU A 232 -32.14 -18.13 -6.09
C LEU A 232 -31.59 -19.56 -6.12
N GLY A 233 -31.72 -20.28 -5.00
CA GLY A 233 -31.43 -21.70 -4.87
C GLY A 233 -32.14 -22.51 -5.96
N ASP A 234 -33.44 -22.33 -6.07
CA ASP A 234 -34.26 -23.10 -6.98
C ASP A 234 -34.01 -22.70 -8.43
N SER A 235 -33.96 -21.40 -8.71
CA SER A 235 -33.73 -20.88 -10.06
C SER A 235 -32.45 -21.41 -10.70
N VAL A 236 -31.35 -21.49 -9.95
CA VAL A 236 -30.07 -21.97 -10.49
C VAL A 236 -30.08 -23.50 -10.69
N HIS A 237 -30.76 -24.26 -9.83
CA HIS A 237 -30.91 -25.71 -10.04
C HIS A 237 -31.78 -26.01 -11.27
N SER A 238 -32.86 -25.25 -11.51
CA SER A 238 -33.67 -25.35 -12.74
C SER A 238 -32.84 -25.08 -13.99
N GLN A 239 -32.05 -23.99 -13.96
CA GLN A 239 -31.14 -23.63 -15.06
C GLN A 239 -30.09 -24.72 -15.32
N PHE A 240 -29.60 -25.37 -14.26
CA PHE A 240 -28.59 -26.41 -14.37
C PHE A 240 -29.11 -27.68 -15.08
N ILE A 241 -30.37 -28.05 -14.81
CA ILE A 241 -31.04 -29.20 -15.42
C ILE A 241 -31.53 -28.89 -16.85
N GLY A 242 -31.60 -27.61 -17.22
CA GLY A 242 -32.09 -27.16 -18.53
C GLY A 242 -33.62 -27.06 -18.59
N ALA A 243 -34.28 -26.93 -17.43
CA ALA A 243 -35.71 -26.69 -17.30
C ALA A 243 -36.00 -25.19 -17.25
N ASP A 244 -35.57 -24.44 -18.27
CA ASP A 244 -35.88 -23.01 -18.38
C ASP A 244 -37.32 -22.84 -18.87
N GLY A 245 -38.26 -22.51 -17.97
CA GLY A 245 -39.59 -22.01 -18.33
C GLY A 245 -40.79 -22.67 -17.65
N ASP A 246 -40.66 -23.87 -17.07
CA ASP A 246 -41.73 -24.49 -16.30
C ASP A 246 -41.53 -24.20 -14.80
N GLN A 247 -42.52 -23.56 -14.17
CA GLN A 247 -42.70 -23.61 -12.72
C GLN A 247 -43.07 -25.03 -12.30
N ARG A 248 -42.17 -26.01 -12.47
CA ARG A 248 -42.36 -27.31 -11.85
C ARG A 248 -42.25 -27.11 -10.35
N GLU A 249 -43.26 -27.58 -9.63
CA GLU A 249 -43.18 -27.73 -8.19
C GLU A 249 -41.93 -28.56 -7.84
N PHE A 250 -41.26 -28.17 -6.76
CA PHE A 250 -39.95 -28.68 -6.38
C PHE A 250 -39.93 -30.20 -6.10
N GLU A 251 -41.11 -30.79 -5.86
CA GLU A 251 -41.32 -32.23 -5.71
C GLU A 251 -41.02 -32.98 -7.02
N GLY A 252 -39.78 -33.45 -7.15
CA GLY A 252 -39.31 -34.28 -8.27
C GLY A 252 -37.98 -33.84 -8.89
N MET A 253 -37.49 -32.62 -8.60
CA MET A 253 -36.18 -32.16 -9.12
C MET A 253 -34.99 -32.91 -8.51
N GLU A 254 -35.12 -33.44 -7.29
CA GLU A 254 -34.03 -34.12 -6.58
C GLU A 254 -33.46 -35.32 -7.35
N GLU A 255 -34.33 -36.13 -7.98
CA GLU A 255 -33.91 -37.27 -8.79
C GLU A 255 -33.18 -36.87 -10.06
N ASP A 256 -33.64 -35.80 -10.71
CA ASP A 256 -33.04 -35.32 -11.96
C ASP A 256 -31.69 -34.66 -11.70
N ILE A 257 -31.57 -33.94 -10.57
CA ILE A 257 -30.30 -33.43 -10.03
C ILE A 257 -29.35 -34.61 -9.79
N GLU A 258 -29.79 -35.63 -9.06
CA GLU A 258 -28.99 -36.83 -8.77
C GLU A 258 -28.53 -37.53 -10.05
N LYS A 259 -29.43 -37.78 -11.02
CA LYS A 259 -29.11 -38.40 -12.30
C LYS A 259 -28.09 -37.56 -13.08
N HIS A 260 -28.23 -36.24 -13.11
CA HIS A 260 -27.32 -35.35 -13.84
C HIS A 260 -25.92 -35.28 -13.19
N LEU A 261 -25.86 -35.24 -11.86
CA LEU A 261 -24.62 -35.21 -11.10
C LEU A 261 -23.88 -36.55 -11.17
N ARG A 262 -24.59 -37.68 -11.04
CA ARG A 262 -23.98 -39.01 -11.11
C ARG A 262 -23.52 -39.39 -12.52
N SER A 263 -24.24 -38.96 -13.56
CA SER A 263 -23.88 -39.27 -14.95
C SER A 263 -22.62 -38.54 -15.44
N LYS A 264 -22.39 -37.30 -15.00
CA LYS A 264 -21.28 -36.45 -15.45
C LYS A 264 -20.18 -36.24 -14.39
N GLY A 265 -20.38 -36.78 -13.20
CA GLY A 265 -19.41 -36.77 -12.10
C GLY A 265 -19.00 -35.36 -11.66
N GLU A 266 -17.71 -35.21 -11.38
CA GLU A 266 -17.13 -34.00 -10.77
C GLU A 266 -17.29 -32.73 -11.62
N VAL A 267 -17.32 -32.86 -12.94
CA VAL A 267 -17.49 -31.72 -13.86
C VAL A 267 -18.87 -31.08 -13.70
N ALA A 268 -19.92 -31.90 -13.52
CA ALA A 268 -21.27 -31.43 -13.26
C ALA A 268 -21.38 -30.76 -11.88
N SER A 269 -20.78 -31.34 -10.84
CA SER A 269 -20.75 -30.75 -9.50
C SER A 269 -20.08 -29.39 -9.49
N SER A 270 -18.89 -29.31 -10.09
CA SER A 270 -18.12 -28.05 -10.17
C SER A 270 -18.86 -26.98 -10.96
N ARG A 271 -19.59 -27.36 -12.01
CA ARG A 271 -20.44 -26.43 -12.78
C ARG A 271 -21.59 -25.89 -11.94
N LEU A 272 -22.32 -26.74 -11.23
CA LEU A 272 -23.42 -26.33 -10.35
C LEU A 272 -22.91 -25.39 -9.25
N ASP A 273 -21.79 -25.75 -8.62
CA ASP A 273 -21.18 -24.94 -7.57
C ASP A 273 -20.77 -23.56 -8.08
N ARG A 274 -20.17 -23.48 -9.27
CA ARG A 274 -19.79 -22.21 -9.89
C ARG A 274 -20.98 -21.32 -10.22
N LEU A 275 -22.08 -21.89 -10.73
CA LEU A 275 -23.31 -21.14 -11.01
C LEU A 275 -23.89 -20.58 -9.71
N MET A 276 -23.93 -21.40 -8.66
CA MET A 276 -24.42 -21.00 -7.34
C MET A 276 -23.56 -19.92 -6.69
N SER A 277 -22.25 -20.13 -6.59
CA SER A 277 -21.32 -19.14 -6.03
C SER A 277 -21.43 -17.81 -6.78
N SER A 278 -21.50 -17.82 -8.11
CA SER A 278 -21.66 -16.60 -8.91
C SER A 278 -22.96 -15.85 -8.57
N ALA A 279 -24.09 -16.55 -8.49
CA ALA A 279 -25.38 -15.95 -8.18
C ALA A 279 -25.42 -15.38 -6.75
N LEU A 280 -24.90 -16.13 -5.77
CA LEU A 280 -24.89 -15.75 -4.36
C LEU A 280 -23.87 -14.64 -4.04
N ASN A 281 -22.74 -14.59 -4.75
CA ASN A 281 -21.76 -13.51 -4.62
C ASN A 281 -22.30 -12.19 -5.18
N ARG A 282 -23.14 -12.22 -6.22
CA ARG A 282 -23.87 -11.03 -6.69
C ARG A 282 -24.84 -10.53 -5.63
N LEU A 283 -25.64 -11.43 -5.05
CA LEU A 283 -26.55 -11.08 -3.95
C LEU A 283 -25.81 -10.46 -2.76
N THR A 284 -24.68 -11.06 -2.37
CA THR A 284 -23.82 -10.54 -1.29
C THR A 284 -23.34 -9.12 -1.59
N SER A 285 -22.95 -8.87 -2.84
CA SER A 285 -22.51 -7.54 -3.29
C SER A 285 -23.66 -6.53 -3.27
N ASP A 286 -24.87 -6.92 -3.70
CA ASP A 286 -26.06 -6.06 -3.71
C ASP A 286 -26.56 -5.68 -2.31
N VAL A 287 -26.43 -6.60 -1.35
CA VAL A 287 -26.68 -6.33 0.07
C VAL A 287 -25.65 -5.34 0.59
N ASN A 288 -24.36 -5.63 0.41
CA ASN A 288 -23.27 -4.81 0.94
C ASN A 288 -23.23 -3.39 0.35
N ASN A 289 -23.48 -3.23 -0.95
CA ASN A 289 -23.52 -1.92 -1.61
C ASN A 289 -24.73 -1.08 -1.19
N GLY A 290 -25.84 -1.72 -0.82
CA GLY A 290 -26.99 -1.01 -0.25
C GLY A 290 -26.76 -0.59 1.20
N LEU A 291 -25.99 -1.37 1.95
CA LEU A 291 -25.77 -1.17 3.37
C LEU A 291 -24.65 -0.17 3.67
N PHE A 292 -23.47 -0.32 3.07
CA PHE A 292 -22.32 0.54 3.37
C PHE A 292 -22.19 1.67 2.34
N PRO A 293 -21.84 2.91 2.75
CA PRO A 293 -21.53 3.34 4.12
C PRO A 293 -22.74 3.86 4.94
N LYS A 294 -23.93 3.97 4.33
CA LYS A 294 -25.04 4.78 4.88
C LYS A 294 -25.91 4.09 5.92
N GLY A 295 -25.94 2.76 5.94
CA GLY A 295 -26.78 1.94 6.82
C GLY A 295 -26.23 1.75 8.23
N LEU A 296 -25.05 2.31 8.53
CA LEU A 296 -24.43 2.23 9.85
C LEU A 296 -25.10 3.19 10.85
N LEU A 297 -25.29 2.73 12.09
CA LEU A 297 -25.81 3.57 13.17
C LEU A 297 -24.90 4.78 13.43
N LYS A 298 -23.58 4.54 13.47
CA LYS A 298 -22.57 5.59 13.50
C LYS A 298 -21.96 5.75 12.11
N PRO A 299 -22.04 6.94 11.50
CA PRO A 299 -21.40 7.19 10.22
C PRO A 299 -19.88 7.36 10.36
N PHE A 300 -19.18 7.18 9.25
CA PHE A 300 -17.79 7.63 9.12
C PHE A 300 -17.75 9.17 9.19
N PRO A 301 -16.74 9.80 9.83
CA PRO A 301 -15.54 9.21 10.45
C PRO A 301 -15.68 8.82 11.93
N SER A 302 -16.83 9.06 12.56
CA SER A 302 -17.04 8.78 13.99
C SER A 302 -17.04 7.28 14.32
N ASN A 303 -17.42 6.43 13.36
CA ASN A 303 -17.36 4.99 13.51
C ASN A 303 -15.92 4.47 13.42
N CYS A 304 -15.42 3.97 14.55
CA CYS A 304 -14.02 3.59 14.69
C CYS A 304 -13.66 2.31 13.91
N LEU A 305 -14.59 1.36 13.77
CA LEU A 305 -14.38 0.16 12.93
C LEU A 305 -14.28 0.54 11.44
N SER A 306 -15.15 1.43 10.99
CA SER A 306 -15.11 1.96 9.62
C SER A 306 -13.81 2.74 9.38
N LEU A 307 -13.35 3.51 10.39
CA LEU A 307 -12.12 4.28 10.29
C LEU A 307 -10.89 3.36 10.14
N MET A 308 -10.78 2.30 10.95
CA MET A 308 -9.66 1.34 10.85
C MET A 308 -9.59 0.64 9.50
N THR A 309 -10.74 0.17 9.01
CA THR A 309 -10.84 -0.65 7.81
C THR A 309 -10.66 0.18 6.54
N MET A 310 -11.31 1.34 6.44
CA MET A 310 -11.23 2.21 5.25
C MET A 310 -9.86 2.89 5.10
N THR A 311 -9.26 3.36 6.20
CA THR A 311 -7.91 3.97 6.17
C THR A 311 -6.81 2.91 5.96
N GLY A 312 -7.13 1.64 6.16
CA GLY A 312 -6.20 0.51 6.01
C GLY A 312 -5.30 0.26 7.21
N ALA A 313 -5.63 0.85 8.37
CA ALA A 313 -4.92 0.60 9.63
C ALA A 313 -4.96 -0.88 10.03
N LYS A 314 -6.16 -1.47 10.05
CA LYS A 314 -6.38 -2.89 10.36
C LYS A 314 -7.72 -3.36 9.77
N GLY A 315 -7.71 -4.58 9.23
CA GLY A 315 -8.87 -5.18 8.58
C GLY A 315 -9.15 -4.60 7.18
N GLY A 316 -10.00 -5.30 6.43
CA GLY A 316 -10.54 -4.85 5.15
C GLY A 316 -12.05 -4.66 5.20
N LEU A 317 -12.62 -4.19 4.08
CA LEU A 317 -14.07 -4.06 3.92
C LEU A 317 -14.78 -5.41 4.11
N VAL A 318 -14.15 -6.51 3.65
CA VAL A 318 -14.69 -7.88 3.81
C VAL A 318 -14.88 -8.23 5.29
N ASN A 319 -13.90 -7.93 6.15
CA ASN A 319 -14.04 -8.19 7.59
C ASN A 319 -15.19 -7.37 8.19
N PHE A 320 -15.31 -6.11 7.77
CA PHE A 320 -16.38 -5.24 8.25
C PHE A 320 -17.76 -5.75 7.82
N THR A 321 -17.91 -6.17 6.56
CA THR A 321 -19.16 -6.72 6.03
C THR A 321 -19.51 -8.04 6.70
N GLN A 322 -18.55 -8.91 7.01
CA GLN A 322 -18.82 -10.16 7.72
C GLN A 322 -19.29 -9.96 9.16
N ILE A 323 -18.83 -8.89 9.82
CA ILE A 323 -19.27 -8.57 11.18
C ILE A 323 -20.69 -8.00 11.18
N SER A 324 -20.96 -7.01 10.32
CA SER A 324 -22.19 -6.22 10.39
C SER A 324 -23.26 -6.58 9.35
N SER A 325 -22.92 -7.25 8.24
CA SER A 325 -23.84 -7.56 7.14
C SER A 325 -24.17 -9.06 7.04
N LEU A 326 -23.22 -9.87 6.55
CA LEU A 326 -23.37 -11.32 6.35
C LEU A 326 -22.00 -11.97 6.08
N LEU A 327 -21.84 -13.27 6.37
CA LEU A 327 -20.61 -14.01 6.09
C LEU A 327 -20.42 -14.32 4.60
N GLY A 328 -21.50 -14.75 3.94
CA GLY A 328 -21.52 -15.10 2.51
C GLY A 328 -21.27 -16.57 2.24
N GLN A 329 -21.02 -16.89 0.98
CA GLN A 329 -20.75 -18.26 0.54
C GLN A 329 -19.42 -18.78 1.11
N GLN A 330 -19.45 -19.91 1.81
CA GLN A 330 -18.24 -20.62 2.23
C GLN A 330 -17.74 -21.49 1.07
N GLU A 331 -16.48 -21.28 0.69
CA GLU A 331 -15.82 -22.05 -0.38
C GLU A 331 -14.66 -22.85 0.22
N LEU A 332 -14.48 -24.09 -0.25
CA LEU A 332 -13.48 -25.06 0.16
C LEU A 332 -12.75 -25.52 -1.09
N GLU A 333 -11.43 -25.28 -1.18
CA GLU A 333 -10.63 -25.61 -2.38
C GLU A 333 -11.24 -25.07 -3.70
N GLY A 334 -11.93 -23.92 -3.65
CA GLY A 334 -12.60 -23.31 -4.81
C GLY A 334 -13.94 -23.97 -5.21
N LYS A 335 -14.45 -24.90 -4.41
CA LYS A 335 -15.77 -25.54 -4.54
C LYS A 335 -16.67 -25.13 -3.38
N ARG A 336 -17.96 -25.46 -3.45
CA ARG A 336 -18.88 -25.29 -2.32
C ARG A 336 -18.69 -26.41 -1.30
N VAL A 337 -19.49 -26.37 -0.23
CA VAL A 337 -19.51 -27.40 0.80
C VAL A 337 -19.67 -28.81 0.18
N PRO A 338 -18.82 -29.78 0.53
CA PRO A 338 -18.89 -31.12 -0.03
C PRO A 338 -20.19 -31.84 0.38
N ARG A 339 -20.71 -32.66 -0.53
CA ARG A 339 -21.86 -33.53 -0.28
C ARG A 339 -21.39 -34.94 0.06
N MET A 340 -22.11 -35.59 0.98
CA MET A 340 -21.96 -37.01 1.29
C MET A 340 -22.51 -37.88 0.14
N VAL A 341 -22.20 -39.18 0.14
CA VAL A 341 -22.72 -40.15 -0.84
C VAL A 341 -24.26 -40.17 -0.90
N SER A 342 -24.91 -39.85 0.23
CA SER A 342 -26.36 -39.70 0.35
C SER A 342 -26.94 -38.41 -0.27
N GLY A 343 -26.11 -37.57 -0.91
CA GLY A 343 -26.53 -36.29 -1.50
C GLY A 343 -26.68 -35.14 -0.50
N LYS A 344 -26.50 -35.41 0.80
CA LYS A 344 -26.64 -34.44 1.91
C LYS A 344 -25.34 -33.72 2.20
N THR A 345 -25.39 -32.43 2.52
CA THR A 345 -24.25 -31.67 3.04
C THR A 345 -24.09 -31.80 4.56
N LEU A 346 -25.20 -31.87 5.30
CA LEU A 346 -25.25 -32.23 6.72
C LEU A 346 -26.43 -33.16 7.01
N PRO A 347 -26.39 -33.94 8.12
CA PRO A 347 -27.48 -34.82 8.52
C PRO A 347 -28.84 -34.12 8.71
N CYS A 348 -28.82 -32.83 9.03
CA CYS A 348 -30.02 -32.00 9.24
C CYS A 348 -30.66 -31.48 7.94
N PHE A 349 -30.00 -31.62 6.78
CA PHE A 349 -30.56 -31.24 5.50
C PHE A 349 -31.14 -32.46 4.76
N PRO A 350 -32.22 -32.28 3.97
CA PRO A 350 -32.69 -33.32 3.05
C PRO A 350 -31.64 -33.62 1.97
N PRO A 351 -31.68 -34.82 1.35
CA PRO A 351 -30.87 -35.13 0.17
C PRO A 351 -31.11 -34.08 -0.92
N TRP A 352 -30.05 -33.69 -1.64
CA TRP A 352 -30.16 -32.82 -2.83
C TRP A 352 -30.85 -31.46 -2.63
N ASP A 353 -30.85 -30.94 -1.39
CA ASP A 353 -31.39 -29.62 -1.06
C ASP A 353 -30.83 -28.51 -1.97
N SER A 354 -31.72 -27.77 -2.63
CA SER A 354 -31.39 -26.65 -3.52
C SER A 354 -31.05 -25.36 -2.77
N ARG A 355 -31.48 -25.25 -1.51
CA ARG A 355 -31.40 -24.01 -0.75
C ARG A 355 -29.96 -23.56 -0.61
N ALA A 356 -29.74 -22.25 -0.74
CA ALA A 356 -28.41 -21.65 -0.64
C ALA A 356 -27.69 -22.05 0.67
N ARG A 357 -28.44 -22.06 1.79
CA ARG A 357 -27.92 -22.42 3.12
C ARG A 357 -27.39 -23.85 3.19
N ALA A 358 -28.06 -24.81 2.54
CA ALA A 358 -27.62 -26.20 2.56
C ALA A 358 -26.25 -26.37 1.90
N GLY A 359 -25.95 -25.57 0.88
CA GLY A 359 -24.63 -25.56 0.23
C GLY A 359 -23.66 -24.51 0.78
N GLY A 360 -23.81 -24.08 2.04
CA GLY A 360 -22.82 -23.26 2.74
C GLY A 360 -22.92 -21.75 2.54
N PHE A 361 -24.06 -21.23 2.07
CA PHE A 361 -24.30 -19.78 2.10
C PHE A 361 -24.76 -19.34 3.48
N ILE A 362 -24.01 -18.44 4.12
CA ILE A 362 -24.29 -17.93 5.46
C ILE A 362 -24.82 -16.51 5.34
N GLY A 363 -26.14 -16.35 5.48
CA GLY A 363 -26.82 -15.04 5.51
C GLY A 363 -26.75 -14.35 6.87
N ASP A 364 -26.43 -15.10 7.92
CA ASP A 364 -26.21 -14.57 9.27
C ASP A 364 -24.80 -13.93 9.36
N ARG A 365 -24.56 -13.19 10.46
CA ARG A 365 -23.37 -12.34 10.66
C ARG A 365 -22.77 -12.56 12.05
N PHE A 366 -21.50 -12.17 12.25
CA PHE A 366 -20.87 -12.34 13.57
C PHE A 366 -21.55 -11.55 14.68
N LEU A 367 -22.15 -10.39 14.38
CA LEU A 367 -22.82 -9.56 15.39
C LEU A 367 -24.01 -10.26 16.06
N THR A 368 -24.81 -11.01 15.29
CA THR A 368 -26.02 -11.70 15.78
C THR A 368 -25.80 -13.17 16.09
N GLY A 369 -24.62 -13.70 15.73
CA GLY A 369 -24.28 -15.11 15.87
C GLY A 369 -24.68 -15.95 14.65
N LEU A 370 -24.10 -17.14 14.56
CA LEU A 370 -24.31 -18.10 13.48
C LEU A 370 -25.17 -19.27 13.96
N ARG A 371 -26.00 -19.83 13.08
CA ARG A 371 -26.75 -21.06 13.37
C ARG A 371 -25.81 -22.27 13.43
N PRO A 372 -26.17 -23.36 14.12
CA PRO A 372 -25.29 -24.53 14.23
C PRO A 372 -24.85 -25.13 12.90
N GLN A 373 -25.72 -25.15 11.88
CA GLN A 373 -25.39 -25.67 10.55
C GLN A 373 -24.33 -24.78 9.85
N GLU A 374 -24.54 -23.46 9.91
CA GLU A 374 -23.66 -22.46 9.30
C GLU A 374 -22.32 -22.38 10.03
N TYR A 375 -22.34 -22.49 11.36
CA TYR A 375 -21.15 -22.57 12.20
C TYR A 375 -20.25 -23.74 11.76
N TYR A 376 -20.83 -24.91 11.51
CA TYR A 376 -20.08 -26.08 11.07
C TYR A 376 -19.41 -25.86 9.70
N PHE A 377 -20.12 -25.27 8.74
CA PHE A 377 -19.54 -24.91 7.43
C PHE A 377 -18.45 -23.85 7.55
N HIS A 378 -18.61 -22.87 8.43
CA HIS A 378 -17.58 -21.88 8.69
C HIS A 378 -16.32 -22.51 9.30
N CYS A 379 -16.47 -23.49 10.20
CA CYS A 379 -15.33 -24.26 10.72
C CYS A 379 -14.59 -25.04 9.64
N MET A 380 -15.30 -25.58 8.63
CA MET A 380 -14.65 -26.22 7.48
C MET A 380 -13.75 -25.24 6.74
N ALA A 381 -14.27 -24.05 6.40
CA ALA A 381 -13.52 -23.03 5.67
C ALA A 381 -12.32 -22.52 6.46
N GLY A 382 -12.48 -22.34 7.78
CA GLY A 382 -11.38 -21.96 8.66
C GLY A 382 -10.26 -23.03 8.71
N ARG A 383 -10.62 -24.32 8.68
CA ARG A 383 -9.65 -25.42 8.71
C ARG A 383 -8.90 -25.55 7.37
N ASP A 384 -9.56 -25.31 6.25
CA ASP A 384 -8.95 -25.36 4.91
C ASP A 384 -7.72 -24.44 4.81
N GLY A 385 -7.86 -23.18 5.25
CA GLY A 385 -6.75 -22.23 5.27
C GLY A 385 -5.58 -22.63 6.18
N LEU A 386 -5.86 -23.30 7.30
CA LEU A 386 -4.81 -23.81 8.21
C LEU A 386 -4.05 -25.00 7.60
N VAL A 387 -4.77 -25.90 6.93
CA VAL A 387 -4.18 -27.06 6.25
C VAL A 387 -3.30 -26.61 5.09
N ASP A 388 -3.77 -25.64 4.30
CA ASP A 388 -3.01 -25.08 3.18
C ASP A 388 -1.67 -24.48 3.62
N THR A 389 -1.68 -23.74 4.73
CA THR A 389 -0.47 -23.17 5.35
C THR A 389 0.52 -24.27 5.76
N ALA A 390 0.05 -25.34 6.38
CA ALA A 390 0.89 -26.44 6.84
C ALA A 390 1.58 -27.19 5.68
N ILE A 391 0.91 -27.36 4.54
CA ILE A 391 1.44 -28.13 3.41
C ILE A 391 2.39 -27.28 2.54
N LYS A 392 2.10 -25.99 2.33
CA LYS A 392 2.86 -25.14 1.39
C LYS A 392 4.22 -24.67 1.94
N THR A 393 4.36 -24.52 3.26
CA THR A 393 5.55 -23.90 3.90
C THR A 393 6.88 -24.61 3.57
N SER A 394 6.88 -25.93 3.39
CA SER A 394 8.12 -26.69 3.14
C SER A 394 8.66 -26.55 1.71
N ARG A 395 7.77 -26.28 0.74
CA ARG A 395 8.13 -26.31 -0.70
C ARG A 395 8.88 -25.05 -1.13
N SER A 396 8.47 -23.88 -0.66
CA SER A 396 9.10 -22.61 -1.01
C SER A 396 10.52 -22.50 -0.49
N GLY A 397 10.78 -22.94 0.74
CA GLY A 397 12.12 -22.91 1.33
C GLY A 397 13.15 -23.75 0.57
N TYR A 398 12.78 -24.93 0.09
CA TYR A 398 13.68 -25.77 -0.72
C TYR A 398 13.94 -25.14 -2.10
N LEU A 399 12.90 -24.61 -2.74
CA LEU A 399 13.02 -23.90 -4.03
C LEU A 399 13.98 -22.71 -3.90
N GLN A 400 13.78 -21.86 -2.89
CA GLN A 400 14.62 -20.70 -2.63
C GLN A 400 16.09 -21.11 -2.44
N ARG A 401 16.36 -22.17 -1.68
CA ARG A 401 17.73 -22.68 -1.48
C ARG A 401 18.39 -23.10 -2.79
N CYS A 402 17.68 -23.85 -3.64
CA CYS A 402 18.19 -24.31 -4.93
C CYS A 402 18.50 -23.12 -5.85
N LEU A 403 17.62 -22.12 -5.90
CA LEU A 403 17.83 -20.92 -6.70
C LEU A 403 19.04 -20.12 -6.20
N ILE A 404 19.10 -19.82 -4.89
CA ILE A 404 20.22 -19.07 -4.32
C ILE A 404 21.53 -19.79 -4.56
N LYS A 405 21.60 -21.12 -4.38
CA LYS A 405 22.84 -21.87 -4.58
C LYS A 405 23.33 -21.89 -6.02
N ASN A 406 22.44 -21.91 -6.99
CA ASN A 406 22.86 -21.86 -8.39
C ASN A 406 23.20 -20.43 -8.86
N LEU A 407 22.67 -19.40 -8.18
CA LEU A 407 22.82 -18.00 -8.59
C LEU A 407 23.74 -17.18 -7.68
N GLU A 408 24.36 -17.77 -6.66
CA GLU A 408 25.10 -17.02 -5.62
C GLU A 408 26.30 -16.22 -6.16
N CYS A 409 26.90 -16.70 -7.25
CA CYS A 409 28.09 -16.10 -7.84
C CYS A 409 27.79 -14.99 -8.87
N LEU A 410 26.52 -14.80 -9.28
CA LEU A 410 26.17 -13.81 -10.30
C LEU A 410 26.22 -12.39 -9.75
N LYS A 411 27.08 -11.56 -10.33
CA LYS A 411 27.27 -10.16 -9.96
C LYS A 411 27.45 -9.24 -11.15
N VAL A 412 27.05 -7.99 -10.98
CA VAL A 412 27.29 -6.92 -11.97
C VAL A 412 28.78 -6.56 -11.95
N HIS A 413 29.43 -6.53 -13.11
CA HIS A 413 30.84 -6.13 -13.25
C HIS A 413 30.97 -4.65 -13.62
N TYR A 414 32.19 -4.11 -13.58
CA TYR A 414 32.46 -2.69 -13.87
C TYR A 414 32.15 -2.27 -15.32
N ASP A 415 32.06 -3.24 -16.24
CA ASP A 415 31.61 -3.06 -17.61
C ASP A 415 30.07 -3.19 -17.75
N TYR A 416 29.34 -3.26 -16.64
CA TYR A 416 27.88 -3.45 -16.54
C TYR A 416 27.35 -4.79 -17.07
N THR A 417 28.25 -5.74 -17.41
CA THR A 417 27.86 -7.11 -17.71
C THR A 417 27.56 -7.90 -16.43
N VAL A 418 26.64 -8.85 -16.50
CA VAL A 418 26.40 -9.81 -15.41
C VAL A 418 27.20 -11.06 -15.70
N ARG A 419 28.11 -11.41 -14.80
CA ARG A 419 28.98 -12.58 -14.95
C ARG A 419 28.94 -13.47 -13.74
N ASP A 420 29.22 -14.73 -13.99
CA ASP A 420 29.49 -15.73 -12.96
C ASP A 420 30.95 -15.64 -12.48
N SER A 421 31.28 -16.38 -11.43
CA SER A 421 32.58 -16.45 -10.77
C SER A 421 33.71 -16.95 -11.66
N ASP A 422 33.40 -17.74 -12.70
CA ASP A 422 34.34 -18.23 -13.72
C ASP A 422 34.65 -17.19 -14.82
N GLY A 423 33.94 -16.05 -14.80
CA GLY A 423 34.07 -14.98 -15.80
C GLY A 423 33.14 -15.12 -17.01
N SER A 424 32.32 -16.18 -17.06
CA SER A 424 31.31 -16.39 -18.09
C SER A 424 30.26 -15.28 -18.04
N VAL A 425 30.00 -14.67 -19.20
CA VAL A 425 28.99 -13.61 -19.34
C VAL A 425 27.61 -14.24 -19.49
N ILE A 426 26.71 -13.94 -18.56
CA ILE A 426 25.32 -14.41 -18.57
C ILE A 426 24.40 -13.36 -19.21
N GLN A 427 24.61 -12.08 -18.91
CA GLN A 427 23.91 -10.96 -19.54
C GLN A 427 24.88 -9.84 -19.89
N PHE A 428 24.69 -9.21 -21.04
CA PHE A 428 25.48 -8.04 -21.45
C PHE A 428 25.10 -6.77 -20.68
N THR A 429 23.85 -6.69 -20.23
CA THR A 429 23.35 -5.59 -19.41
C THR A 429 22.30 -6.16 -18.48
N TYR A 430 22.39 -5.82 -17.19
CA TYR A 430 21.43 -6.29 -16.19
C TYR A 430 20.01 -5.88 -16.57
N GLY A 431 19.11 -6.84 -16.72
CA GLY A 431 17.71 -6.56 -17.09
C GLY A 431 17.52 -5.89 -18.46
N GLU A 432 18.52 -5.95 -19.35
CA GLU A 432 18.58 -5.28 -20.66
C GLU A 432 18.55 -3.74 -20.62
N ASP A 433 18.29 -3.12 -19.47
CA ASP A 433 18.22 -1.67 -19.28
C ASP A 433 19.27 -1.13 -18.28
N GLY A 434 19.90 -2.02 -17.51
CA GLY A 434 20.96 -1.73 -16.55
C GLY A 434 20.44 -1.15 -15.23
N LEU A 435 19.12 -1.11 -15.00
CA LEU A 435 18.52 -0.41 -13.87
C LEU A 435 18.46 -1.26 -12.60
N ASP A 436 18.72 -0.61 -11.48
CA ASP A 436 18.48 -1.17 -10.15
C ASP A 436 16.99 -1.06 -9.80
N VAL A 437 16.34 -2.21 -9.53
CA VAL A 437 14.91 -2.29 -9.20
C VAL A 437 14.55 -1.36 -8.03
N MET A 438 15.45 -1.21 -7.05
CA MET A 438 15.25 -0.33 -5.90
C MET A 438 15.12 1.15 -6.27
N LYS A 439 15.67 1.57 -7.42
CA LYS A 439 15.70 2.96 -7.88
C LYS A 439 14.75 3.23 -9.06
N THR A 440 14.06 2.20 -9.56
CA THR A 440 13.15 2.31 -10.73
C THR A 440 11.81 2.98 -10.41
N SER A 441 11.30 2.81 -9.19
CA SER A 441 9.91 3.14 -8.84
C SER A 441 9.48 4.54 -9.29
N CYS A 442 10.26 5.57 -8.95
CA CYS A 442 9.95 6.96 -9.26
C CYS A 442 10.47 7.44 -10.63
N LEU A 443 11.19 6.60 -11.39
CA LEU A 443 11.81 6.97 -12.67
C LEU A 443 10.78 7.38 -13.73
N THR A 444 9.61 6.73 -13.72
CA THR A 444 8.52 6.98 -14.68
C THR A 444 7.50 8.02 -14.19
N GLU A 445 7.61 8.47 -12.93
CA GLU A 445 6.73 9.48 -12.33
C GLU A 445 7.13 10.91 -12.72
N PHE A 446 7.13 11.18 -14.03
CA PHE A 446 7.59 12.45 -14.59
C PHE A 446 6.85 13.68 -14.02
N LYS A 447 5.61 13.53 -13.57
CA LYS A 447 4.82 14.61 -12.96
C LYS A 447 5.43 15.09 -11.64
N VAL A 448 5.85 14.16 -10.78
CA VAL A 448 6.45 14.46 -9.48
C VAL A 448 7.86 14.99 -9.68
N LEU A 449 8.65 14.37 -10.56
CA LEU A 449 10.01 14.83 -10.88
C LEU A 449 10.01 16.23 -11.51
N ALA A 450 9.07 16.52 -12.41
CA ALA A 450 8.91 17.85 -13.00
C ALA A 450 8.53 18.92 -11.97
N ALA A 451 7.64 18.59 -11.03
CA ALA A 451 7.24 19.52 -9.97
C ALA A 451 8.40 19.83 -9.01
N ASN A 452 9.30 18.87 -8.78
CA ASN A 452 10.41 18.95 -7.83
C ASN A 452 11.78 19.09 -8.50
N ARG A 453 11.83 19.67 -9.71
CA ARG A 453 13.07 19.77 -10.51
C ARG A 453 14.27 20.31 -9.75
N GLU A 454 14.07 21.34 -8.91
CA GLU A 454 15.14 22.02 -8.17
C GLU A 454 15.78 21.07 -7.13
N LEU A 455 14.96 20.26 -6.46
CA LEU A 455 15.42 19.22 -5.53
C LEU A 455 16.16 18.11 -6.26
N VAL A 456 15.60 17.61 -7.35
CA VAL A 456 16.23 16.55 -8.14
C VAL A 456 17.58 17.02 -8.69
N SER A 457 17.68 18.27 -9.17
CA SER A 457 18.95 18.85 -9.61
C SER A 457 19.97 19.02 -8.49
N GLN A 458 19.54 19.39 -7.28
CA GLN A 458 20.42 19.52 -6.12
C GLN A 458 20.95 18.16 -5.68
N LYS A 459 20.09 17.14 -5.62
CA LYS A 459 20.44 15.77 -5.26
C LYS A 459 21.40 15.13 -6.27
N LEU A 460 21.16 15.34 -7.57
CA LEU A 460 22.01 14.81 -8.64
C LEU A 460 23.29 15.65 -8.87
N GLY A 461 23.44 16.80 -8.20
CA GLY A 461 24.63 17.63 -8.28
C GLY A 461 24.83 18.30 -9.63
N GLU A 462 23.80 18.98 -10.17
CA GLU A 462 23.85 19.67 -11.49
C GLU A 462 25.09 20.59 -11.67
N SER A 463 25.66 21.15 -10.60
CA SER A 463 26.89 21.97 -10.67
C SER A 463 28.11 21.20 -11.17
N LYS A 464 28.26 19.92 -10.83
CA LYS A 464 29.38 19.08 -11.29
C LYS A 464 29.21 18.60 -12.74
N PHE A 465 27.97 18.58 -13.25
CA PHE A 465 27.66 18.11 -14.61
C PHE A 465 27.46 19.26 -15.62
N MET A 466 27.22 20.48 -15.15
CA MET A 466 27.16 21.68 -16.02
C MET A 466 28.56 22.09 -16.50
N GLU A 467 29.61 21.88 -15.70
CA GLU A 467 31.01 22.11 -16.14
C GLU A 467 31.42 21.18 -17.28
N THR A 468 30.92 19.94 -17.32
CA THR A 468 31.08 19.05 -18.48
C THR A 468 30.18 19.43 -19.66
N ASN A 469 29.08 20.16 -19.44
CA ASN A 469 28.15 20.59 -20.50
C ASN A 469 28.61 21.79 -21.36
N CYS A 470 29.76 22.42 -21.08
CA CYS A 470 30.37 23.36 -22.04
C CYS A 470 30.88 22.66 -23.33
N GLN A 471 30.76 21.34 -23.46
CA GLN A 471 31.08 20.61 -24.69
C GLN A 471 29.90 19.87 -25.35
N TYR A 472 28.71 19.83 -24.74
CA TYR A 472 27.59 19.01 -25.23
C TYR A 472 26.57 19.75 -26.11
N SER A 473 26.74 21.07 -26.36
CA SER A 473 25.81 21.83 -27.21
C SER A 473 26.19 21.90 -28.69
N ASN A 474 27.40 21.48 -29.08
CA ASN A 474 27.94 21.76 -30.43
C ASN A 474 28.17 20.54 -31.32
N TYR A 475 27.79 19.32 -30.92
CA TYR A 475 28.01 18.15 -31.77
C TYR A 475 26.74 17.35 -32.00
N SER A 476 26.31 17.36 -33.25
CA SER A 476 25.27 16.54 -33.86
C SER A 476 25.66 15.06 -34.03
N ASN A 477 26.67 14.56 -33.31
CA ASN A 477 27.18 13.21 -33.48
C ASN A 477 26.76 12.29 -32.33
N LYS A 478 26.12 11.18 -32.73
CA LYS A 478 25.64 10.03 -31.96
C LYS A 478 26.74 9.18 -31.28
N GLU A 479 27.90 9.74 -30.96
CA GLU A 479 29.12 8.94 -30.76
C GLU A 479 29.85 9.17 -29.41
N ARG A 480 29.15 9.56 -28.34
CA ARG A 480 29.78 9.53 -27.00
C ARG A 480 28.85 8.97 -25.93
N PRO A 481 29.33 8.00 -25.14
CA PRO A 481 28.46 7.26 -24.26
C PRO A 481 28.15 8.00 -22.94
N LEU A 482 26.90 7.84 -22.49
CA LEU A 482 26.24 8.35 -21.28
C LEU A 482 27.06 8.08 -19.99
N ASN A 483 27.71 6.92 -19.97
CA ASN A 483 28.87 6.49 -19.19
C ASN A 483 29.76 5.73 -20.18
N GLY A 484 31.06 5.51 -19.98
CA GLY A 484 31.97 4.86 -20.94
C GLY A 484 31.52 3.55 -21.66
N TYR A 485 30.37 2.97 -21.29
CA TYR A 485 29.78 1.72 -21.79
C TYR A 485 28.29 1.80 -22.20
N MET A 486 27.57 2.92 -22.03
CA MET A 486 26.16 3.06 -22.47
C MET A 486 26.02 4.22 -23.45
N GLU A 487 25.78 3.97 -24.73
CA GLU A 487 25.74 5.03 -25.76
C GLU A 487 24.44 5.84 -25.79
N GLU A 488 23.30 5.19 -25.57
CA GLU A 488 21.97 5.80 -25.69
C GLU A 488 21.04 5.37 -24.54
N LEU A 489 20.00 6.18 -24.27
CA LEU A 489 18.91 5.76 -23.39
C LEU A 489 18.02 4.75 -24.10
N PRO A 490 17.38 3.81 -23.38
CA PRO A 490 16.43 2.91 -24.00
C PRO A 490 15.31 3.68 -24.71
N GLU A 491 15.01 3.31 -25.95
CA GLU A 491 13.99 3.95 -26.78
C GLU A 491 12.64 4.02 -26.07
N ALA A 492 12.28 2.96 -25.33
CA ALA A 492 11.04 2.90 -24.57
C ALA A 492 10.94 4.01 -23.50
N PHE A 493 12.05 4.37 -22.86
CA PHE A 493 12.09 5.44 -21.87
C PHE A 493 12.02 6.81 -22.53
N GLU A 494 12.77 7.02 -23.62
CA GLU A 494 12.72 8.28 -24.38
C GLU A 494 11.33 8.54 -24.96
N ASN A 495 10.67 7.51 -25.54
CA ASN A 495 9.32 7.61 -26.08
C ASN A 495 8.29 8.00 -25.00
N LYS A 496 8.38 7.41 -23.80
CA LYS A 496 7.52 7.78 -22.67
C LYS A 496 7.73 9.23 -22.23
N LEU A 497 8.98 9.67 -22.19
CA LEU A 497 9.34 11.03 -21.81
C LEU A 497 8.88 12.06 -22.84
N GLN A 498 9.05 11.78 -24.13
CA GLN A 498 8.56 12.62 -25.22
C GLN A 498 7.03 12.70 -25.21
N THR A 499 6.34 11.57 -25.03
CA THR A 499 4.87 11.52 -24.91
C THR A 499 4.39 12.37 -23.73
N PHE A 500 5.05 12.27 -22.58
CA PHE A 500 4.73 13.10 -21.42
C PHE A 500 4.93 14.59 -21.70
N PHE A 501 6.06 14.97 -22.28
CA PHE A 501 6.34 16.37 -22.60
C PHE A 501 5.33 16.93 -23.60
N ASN A 502 5.02 16.19 -24.66
CA ASN A 502 4.05 16.56 -25.70
C ASN A 502 2.63 16.70 -25.13
N GLY A 503 2.24 15.86 -24.17
CA GLY A 503 0.95 15.94 -23.48
C GLY A 503 0.78 17.12 -22.53
N LEU A 504 1.85 17.86 -22.18
CA LEU A 504 1.77 19.03 -21.30
C LEU A 504 1.34 20.29 -22.06
N SER A 505 0.27 20.94 -21.60
CA SER A 505 -0.16 22.24 -22.13
C SER A 505 0.89 23.34 -21.90
N LYS A 506 0.91 24.36 -22.78
CA LYS A 506 1.84 25.51 -22.67
C LYS A 506 1.77 26.20 -21.29
N GLN A 507 0.57 26.28 -20.69
CA GLN A 507 0.37 26.84 -19.34
C GLN A 507 1.01 25.97 -18.25
N LYS A 508 0.82 24.64 -18.29
CA LYS A 508 1.45 23.71 -17.34
C LYS A 508 2.98 23.69 -17.47
N ARG A 509 3.50 23.85 -18.69
CA ARG A 509 4.96 23.98 -18.91
C ARG A 509 5.51 25.25 -18.25
N LYS A 510 4.79 26.38 -18.34
CA LYS A 510 5.16 27.62 -17.65
C LYS A 510 5.10 27.48 -16.12
N SER A 511 4.06 26.85 -15.57
CA SER A 511 3.92 26.67 -14.11
C SER A 511 5.01 25.74 -13.53
N LEU A 512 5.41 24.71 -14.26
CA LEU A 512 6.49 23.79 -13.86
C LEU A 512 7.90 24.32 -14.18
N LYS A 513 8.02 25.59 -14.62
CA LYS A 513 9.28 26.20 -15.11
C LYS A 513 9.99 25.37 -16.20
N LEU A 514 9.26 24.55 -16.95
CA LEU A 514 9.76 23.69 -18.04
C LEU A 514 9.82 24.47 -19.37
N ARG A 515 10.65 25.51 -19.44
CA ARG A 515 10.75 26.37 -20.65
C ARG A 515 11.49 25.71 -21.82
N LYS A 516 12.50 24.87 -21.54
CA LYS A 516 13.28 24.15 -22.56
C LYS A 516 13.19 22.64 -22.33
N GLN A 517 12.78 21.89 -23.36
CA GLN A 517 12.70 20.42 -23.33
C GLN A 517 14.06 19.78 -23.03
N SER A 518 15.13 20.32 -23.61
CA SER A 518 16.50 19.80 -23.46
C SER A 518 16.96 19.76 -22.00
N ARG A 519 16.65 20.77 -21.19
CA ARG A 519 17.06 20.78 -19.77
C ARG A 519 16.37 19.69 -18.95
N PHE A 520 15.09 19.45 -19.20
CA PHE A 520 14.35 18.40 -18.50
C PHE A 520 14.77 17.00 -18.99
N LEU A 521 14.99 16.85 -20.29
CA LEU A 521 15.55 15.62 -20.85
C LEU A 521 16.90 15.30 -20.19
N ASN A 522 17.83 16.27 -20.14
CA ASN A 522 19.14 16.10 -19.51
C ASN A 522 19.03 15.70 -18.03
N LEU A 523 18.12 16.32 -17.27
CA LEU A 523 17.87 15.95 -15.88
C LEU A 523 17.39 14.50 -15.76
N MET A 524 16.47 14.08 -16.64
CA MET A 524 15.98 12.70 -16.66
C MET A 524 17.05 11.71 -17.12
N ARG A 525 17.96 12.11 -18.03
CA ARG A 525 19.14 11.31 -18.39
C ARG A 525 20.04 11.08 -17.18
N LEU A 526 20.34 12.14 -16.43
CA LEU A 526 21.12 12.05 -15.20
C LEU A 526 20.44 11.16 -14.16
N LYS A 527 19.12 11.30 -14.01
CA LYS A 527 18.35 10.44 -13.11
C LYS A 527 18.43 8.97 -13.52
N TYR A 528 18.34 8.68 -14.82
CA TYR A 528 18.50 7.32 -15.35
C TYR A 528 19.88 6.73 -14.98
N ILE A 529 20.96 7.46 -15.28
CA ILE A 529 22.33 7.03 -14.97
C ILE A 529 22.52 6.79 -13.47
N SER A 530 21.98 7.67 -12.62
CA SER A 530 22.05 7.50 -11.15
C SER A 530 21.25 6.30 -10.61
N SER A 531 20.37 5.73 -11.44
CA SER A 531 19.49 4.61 -11.11
C SER A 531 20.02 3.27 -11.66
N LEU A 532 21.20 3.26 -12.27
CA LEU A 532 21.84 2.02 -12.72
C LEU A 532 22.24 1.13 -11.54
N ALA A 533 22.24 -0.18 -11.79
CA ALA A 533 22.79 -1.18 -10.88
C ALA A 533 24.29 -0.94 -10.68
N GLN A 534 24.73 -0.98 -9.43
CA GLN A 534 26.13 -0.71 -9.10
C GLN A 534 27.00 -1.93 -9.40
N PRO A 535 28.23 -1.74 -9.94
CA PRO A 535 29.19 -2.84 -10.03
C PRO A 535 29.45 -3.46 -8.65
N GLY A 536 29.41 -4.79 -8.58
CA GLY A 536 29.52 -5.57 -7.35
C GLY A 536 28.18 -6.08 -6.80
N GLU A 537 27.04 -5.56 -7.29
CA GLU A 537 25.72 -5.96 -6.82
C GLU A 537 25.48 -7.47 -7.05
N SER A 538 25.09 -8.20 -6.00
CA SER A 538 24.86 -9.66 -6.04
C SER A 538 23.47 -9.99 -6.60
N VAL A 539 23.25 -9.65 -7.87
CA VAL A 539 21.96 -9.76 -8.55
C VAL A 539 21.39 -11.18 -8.61
N GLY A 540 22.24 -12.21 -8.60
CA GLY A 540 21.75 -13.60 -8.60
C GLY A 540 21.11 -14.01 -7.27
N VAL A 541 21.69 -13.61 -6.14
CA VAL A 541 21.10 -13.84 -4.81
C VAL A 541 19.79 -13.06 -4.69
N ILE A 542 19.77 -11.80 -5.14
CA ILE A 542 18.57 -10.96 -5.12
C ILE A 542 17.45 -11.58 -5.96
N ALA A 543 17.77 -12.13 -7.13
CA ALA A 543 16.80 -12.82 -7.99
C ALA A 543 16.26 -14.09 -7.31
N GLY A 544 17.13 -14.92 -6.73
CA GLY A 544 16.72 -16.13 -6.00
C GLY A 544 15.83 -15.81 -4.80
N GLN A 545 16.13 -14.75 -4.05
CA GLN A 545 15.30 -14.28 -2.94
C GLN A 545 13.96 -13.70 -3.42
N SER A 546 13.97 -12.92 -4.49
CA SER A 546 12.77 -12.27 -5.04
C SER A 546 11.79 -13.25 -5.67
N ILE A 547 12.22 -14.48 -5.98
CA ILE A 547 11.34 -15.57 -6.42
C ILE A 547 10.91 -16.42 -5.23
N GLY A 548 11.86 -16.79 -4.35
CA GLY A 548 11.61 -17.74 -3.27
C GLY A 548 10.87 -17.18 -2.05
N GLU A 549 11.00 -15.89 -1.75
CA GLU A 549 10.28 -15.24 -0.64
C GLU A 549 8.77 -15.08 -0.90
N PRO A 550 8.31 -14.63 -2.08
CA PRO A 550 6.88 -14.51 -2.36
C PRO A 550 6.19 -15.83 -2.76
N SER A 551 6.95 -16.90 -3.06
CA SER A 551 6.43 -18.23 -3.41
C SER A 551 6.00 -19.02 -2.18
#